data_AF-A0A2T3W5V8-F1
#
_entry.id   AF-A0A2T3W5V8-F1
#
_cell.length_a   1.000
_cell.length_b   1.000
_cell.length_c   1.000
_cell.angle_alpha   90.00
_cell.angle_beta   90.00
_cell.angle_gamma   90.00
#
_symmetry.space_group_name_H-M   'P 1'
#
loop_
_entity.id
_entity.type
_entity.pdbx_description
1 polymer ?
#
loop_
_entity_poly.entity_id
_entity_poly.type
_entity_poly.pdbx_seq_one_letter_code
_entity_poly.pdbx_strand_id
1 'polypeptide(L)'
;MAQAPIRNDNDRLRWHLVRAELDRRAGKMEAAQQAMNPFDPSLLRHMRTLGRLFPEVYALRGVTIETPPWTVRCSLAGPVRLWMYDIELQLRSTRPAAGLLALLVTHGGRVSRERALDALDLPGRTPDARRKALSAAVAELREVLGWPDSVVVRGGVLALSEEPTWLEPEYPGPGREDLFCEGRYDPWVVDWRSERAVLN
;
A
#
# COMPACT_ATOMS: atom_id res chain seq x y z
N MET A 1 16.99 -23.38 -17.52
CA MET A 1 15.95 -22.72 -16.69
C MET A 1 15.57 -23.68 -15.58
N ALA A 2 15.91 -23.39 -14.33
CA ALA A 2 15.60 -24.25 -13.19
C ALA A 2 14.11 -24.12 -12.82
N GLN A 3 13.35 -25.21 -12.91
CA GLN A 3 11.98 -25.27 -12.38
C GLN A 3 12.07 -25.41 -10.86
N ALA A 4 11.47 -24.46 -10.13
CA ALA A 4 11.31 -24.56 -8.69
C ALA A 4 10.41 -25.79 -8.36
N PRO A 5 10.73 -26.58 -7.33
CA PRO A 5 9.96 -27.78 -7.00
C PRO A 5 8.57 -27.37 -6.52
N ILE A 6 7.54 -27.83 -7.24
CA ILE A 6 6.14 -27.70 -6.87
C ILE A 6 5.92 -28.54 -5.61
N ARG A 7 5.75 -27.90 -4.45
CA ARG A 7 5.69 -28.58 -3.14
C ARG A 7 4.27 -28.88 -2.64
N ASN A 8 3.24 -28.26 -3.22
CA ASN A 8 1.82 -28.54 -2.93
C ASN A 8 0.89 -28.11 -4.08
N ASP A 9 -0.39 -28.47 -4.01
CA ASP A 9 -1.40 -28.16 -5.04
C ASP A 9 -1.59 -26.65 -5.27
N ASN A 10 -1.36 -25.82 -4.24
CA ASN A 10 -1.42 -24.35 -4.36
C ASN A 10 -0.26 -23.79 -5.19
N ASP A 11 0.95 -24.31 -5.04
CA ASP A 11 2.10 -23.89 -5.84
C ASP A 11 1.95 -24.34 -7.30
N ARG A 12 1.34 -25.50 -7.52
CA ARG A 12 0.99 -25.98 -8.86
C ARG A 12 0.01 -25.02 -9.53
N LEU A 13 -1.07 -24.66 -8.85
CA LEU A 13 -2.04 -23.69 -9.38
C LEU A 13 -1.39 -22.34 -9.68
N ARG A 14 -0.60 -21.78 -8.76
CA ARG A 14 0.10 -20.49 -8.97
C ARG A 14 0.99 -20.54 -10.21
N TRP A 15 1.74 -21.62 -10.40
CA TRP A 15 2.57 -21.80 -11.58
C TRP A 15 1.75 -21.82 -12.87
N HIS A 16 0.64 -22.56 -12.90
CA HIS A 16 -0.24 -22.63 -14.07
C HIS A 16 -0.92 -21.29 -14.37
N LEU A 17 -1.32 -20.54 -13.34
CA LEU A 17 -1.89 -19.20 -13.51
C LEU A 17 -0.88 -18.23 -14.15
N VAL A 18 0.35 -18.20 -13.62
CA VAL A 18 1.43 -17.36 -14.18
C VAL A 18 1.76 -17.78 -15.61
N ARG A 19 1.83 -19.10 -15.88
CA ARG A 19 2.07 -19.63 -17.22
C ARG A 19 0.99 -19.21 -18.21
N ALA A 20 -0.28 -19.37 -17.83
CA ALA A 20 -1.42 -19.00 -18.65
C ALA A 20 -1.45 -17.49 -18.95
N GLU A 21 -1.12 -16.64 -17.97
CA GLU A 21 -1.02 -15.20 -18.17
C GLU A 21 0.10 -14.82 -19.15
N LEU A 22 1.27 -15.47 -19.04
CA LEU A 22 2.39 -15.24 -19.97
C LEU A 22 2.02 -15.67 -21.40
N ASP A 23 1.41 -16.84 -21.57
CA ASP A 23 0.97 -17.32 -22.89
C ASP A 23 -0.11 -16.41 -23.49
N ARG A 24 -1.04 -15.90 -22.67
CA ARG A 24 -2.05 -14.92 -23.08
C ARG A 24 -1.42 -13.61 -23.55
N ARG A 25 -0.48 -13.03 -22.79
CA ARG A 25 0.26 -11.82 -23.17
C ARG A 25 1.09 -11.99 -24.44
N ALA A 26 1.52 -13.21 -24.74
CA ALA A 26 2.22 -13.56 -25.97
C ALA A 26 1.27 -13.85 -27.16
N GLY A 27 -0.05 -13.66 -27.00
CA GLY A 27 -1.06 -13.92 -28.04
C GLY A 27 -1.40 -15.40 -28.23
N LYS A 28 -0.88 -16.32 -27.41
CA LYS A 28 -1.07 -17.77 -27.53
C LYS A 28 -2.30 -18.23 -26.74
N MET A 29 -3.48 -17.82 -27.20
CA MET A 29 -4.73 -18.01 -26.44
C MET A 29 -5.05 -19.48 -26.16
N GLU A 30 -4.83 -20.38 -27.13
CA GLU A 30 -5.06 -21.82 -26.96
C GLU A 30 -4.16 -22.43 -25.88
N ALA A 31 -2.88 -22.05 -25.85
CA ALA A 31 -1.94 -22.50 -24.83
C ALA A 31 -2.32 -21.98 -23.44
N ALA A 32 -2.79 -20.73 -23.35
CA ALA A 32 -3.29 -20.15 -22.10
C ALA A 32 -4.52 -20.91 -21.57
N GLN A 33 -5.45 -21.29 -22.45
CA GLN A 33 -6.60 -22.12 -22.08
C GLN A 33 -6.18 -23.52 -21.64
N GLN A 34 -5.27 -24.17 -22.38
CA GLN A 34 -4.74 -25.49 -22.03
C GLN A 34 -4.04 -25.50 -20.67
N ALA A 35 -3.28 -24.45 -20.35
CA ALA A 35 -2.64 -24.31 -19.05
C ALA A 35 -3.65 -24.23 -17.89
N MET A 36 -4.86 -23.72 -18.14
CA MET A 36 -5.94 -23.58 -17.15
C MET A 36 -6.92 -24.76 -17.11
N ASN A 37 -6.93 -25.64 -18.12
CA ASN A 37 -7.82 -26.81 -18.19
C ASN A 37 -7.80 -27.73 -16.96
N PRO A 38 -6.65 -27.98 -16.28
CA PRO A 38 -6.62 -28.87 -15.12
C PRO A 38 -7.43 -28.37 -13.91
N PHE A 39 -7.88 -27.10 -13.89
CA PHE A 39 -8.53 -26.50 -12.73
C PHE A 39 -10.04 -26.38 -12.91
N ASP A 40 -10.75 -26.90 -11.92
CA ASP A 40 -12.20 -26.80 -11.81
C ASP A 40 -12.63 -25.33 -11.54
N PRO A 41 -13.62 -24.79 -12.27
CA PRO A 41 -14.17 -23.46 -12.00
C PRO A 41 -14.65 -23.23 -10.55
N SER A 42 -15.10 -24.28 -9.86
CA SER A 42 -15.45 -24.23 -8.44
C SER A 42 -14.22 -23.97 -7.55
N LEU A 43 -13.10 -24.63 -7.80
CA LEU A 43 -11.84 -24.38 -7.07
C LEU A 43 -11.35 -22.93 -7.31
N LEU A 44 -11.40 -22.47 -8.56
CA LEU A 44 -11.03 -21.10 -8.92
C LEU A 44 -11.90 -20.08 -8.16
N ARG A 45 -13.21 -20.29 -8.06
CA ARG A 45 -14.11 -19.42 -7.28
C ARG A 45 -13.72 -19.30 -5.80
N HIS A 46 -13.13 -20.33 -5.19
CA HIS A 46 -12.67 -20.27 -3.80
C HIS A 46 -11.35 -19.50 -3.65
N MET A 47 -10.59 -19.33 -4.72
CA MET A 47 -9.26 -18.68 -4.70
C MET A 47 -9.31 -17.24 -5.24
N ARG A 48 -10.29 -16.48 -4.76
CA ARG A 48 -10.61 -15.12 -5.24
C ARG A 48 -9.40 -14.19 -5.22
N THR A 49 -8.52 -14.29 -4.22
CA THR A 49 -7.31 -13.46 -4.12
C THR A 49 -6.37 -13.63 -5.31
N LEU A 50 -6.18 -14.86 -5.81
CA LEU A 50 -5.35 -15.09 -7.00
C LEU A 50 -6.07 -14.67 -8.27
N GLY A 51 -7.39 -14.87 -8.35
CA GLY A 51 -8.18 -14.40 -9.49
C GLY A 51 -8.25 -12.89 -9.62
N ARG A 52 -8.06 -12.14 -8.53
CA ARG A 52 -7.89 -10.67 -8.58
C ARG A 52 -6.61 -10.25 -9.30
N LEU A 53 -5.54 -11.05 -9.22
CA LEU A 53 -4.26 -10.76 -9.88
C LEU A 53 -4.27 -11.12 -11.36
N PHE A 54 -5.09 -12.10 -11.76
CA PHE A 54 -5.18 -12.60 -13.13
C PHE A 54 -6.64 -12.73 -13.61
N PRO A 55 -7.41 -11.63 -13.60
CA PRO A 55 -8.85 -11.68 -13.92
C PRO A 55 -9.10 -12.19 -15.33
N GLU A 56 -8.24 -11.81 -16.28
CA GLU A 56 -8.34 -12.22 -17.68
C GLU A 56 -8.07 -13.72 -17.88
N VAL A 57 -7.21 -14.32 -17.04
CA VAL A 57 -6.95 -15.77 -17.05
C VAL A 57 -8.13 -16.55 -16.45
N TYR A 58 -8.77 -16.01 -15.40
CA TYR A 58 -9.97 -16.60 -14.82
C TYR A 58 -11.16 -16.53 -15.79
N ALA A 59 -11.26 -15.46 -16.58
CA ALA A 59 -12.25 -15.32 -17.63
C ALA A 59 -12.14 -16.41 -18.72
N LEU A 60 -10.94 -16.96 -18.97
CA LEU A 60 -10.76 -18.11 -19.88
C LEU A 60 -11.52 -19.38 -19.42
N ARG A 61 -11.87 -19.44 -18.13
CA ARG A 61 -12.66 -20.55 -17.54
C ARG A 61 -14.10 -20.13 -17.22
N GLY A 62 -14.56 -19.00 -17.75
CA GLY A 62 -15.90 -18.47 -17.50
C GLY A 62 -16.12 -18.01 -16.05
N VAL A 63 -15.03 -17.77 -15.30
CA VAL A 63 -15.11 -17.25 -13.94
C VAL A 63 -14.82 -15.75 -13.99
N THR A 64 -15.85 -14.93 -13.85
CA THR A 64 -15.67 -13.49 -13.68
C THR A 64 -15.36 -13.21 -12.22
N ILE A 65 -14.17 -12.65 -11.97
CA ILE A 65 -13.80 -12.12 -10.66
C ILE A 65 -13.99 -10.62 -10.75
N GLU A 66 -14.86 -10.06 -9.90
CA GLU A 66 -14.87 -8.61 -9.69
C GLU A 66 -13.52 -8.22 -9.08
N THR A 67 -12.78 -7.38 -9.79
CA THR A 67 -11.59 -6.74 -9.25
C THR A 67 -12.08 -5.62 -8.34
N PRO A 68 -11.97 -5.74 -7.01
CA PRO A 68 -12.35 -4.63 -6.14
C PRO A 68 -11.50 -3.41 -6.50
N PRO A 69 -12.02 -2.19 -6.31
CA PRO A 69 -11.23 -0.99 -6.52
C PRO A 69 -9.94 -1.09 -5.71
N TRP A 70 -8.83 -0.65 -6.29
CA TRP A 70 -7.55 -0.62 -5.60
C TRP A 70 -7.60 0.41 -4.49
N THR A 71 -7.94 -0.02 -3.28
CA THR A 71 -8.16 0.86 -2.13
C THR A 71 -7.04 0.78 -1.13
N VAL A 72 -6.67 1.93 -0.58
CA VAL A 72 -5.73 2.05 0.54
C VAL A 72 -6.42 2.72 1.70
N ARG A 73 -6.36 2.11 2.89
CA ARG A 73 -6.90 2.65 4.14
C ARG A 73 -5.77 2.92 5.11
N CYS A 74 -5.83 4.05 5.80
CA CYS A 74 -4.91 4.37 6.89
C CYS A 74 -5.70 4.59 8.18
N SER A 75 -5.16 4.14 9.30
CA SER A 75 -5.66 4.49 10.63
C SER A 75 -4.62 5.32 11.36
N LEU A 76 -5.08 6.47 11.84
CA LEU A 76 -4.35 7.43 12.67
C LEU A 76 -4.89 7.42 14.12
N ALA A 77 -5.90 6.59 14.41
CA ALA A 77 -6.43 6.37 15.75
C ALA A 77 -5.59 5.31 16.48
N GLY A 78 -4.57 5.76 17.21
CA GLY A 78 -3.53 4.92 17.78
C GLY A 78 -2.26 4.91 16.90
N PRO A 79 -1.46 3.83 16.93
CA PRO A 79 -0.28 3.73 16.10
C PRO A 79 -0.66 3.78 14.62
N VAL A 80 0.11 4.51 13.80
CA VAL A 80 -0.15 4.60 12.36
C VAL A 80 -0.14 3.21 11.72
N ARG A 81 -1.27 2.83 11.12
CA ARG A 81 -1.45 1.56 10.42
C ARG A 81 -1.97 1.78 9.00
N LEU A 82 -1.67 0.83 8.13
CA LEU A 82 -1.93 0.92 6.71
C LEU A 82 -2.43 -0.42 6.20
N TRP A 83 -3.52 -0.40 5.44
CA TRP A 83 -4.07 -1.55 4.76
C TRP A 83 -4.18 -1.26 3.27
N MET A 84 -3.85 -2.26 2.46
CA MET A 84 -4.20 -2.28 1.05
C MET A 84 -5.21 -3.39 0.85
N TYR A 85 -6.39 -3.05 0.33
CA TYR A 85 -7.56 -3.90 0.43
C TYR A 85 -7.80 -4.29 1.91
N ASP A 86 -7.80 -5.60 2.21
CA ASP A 86 -7.99 -6.15 3.56
C ASP A 86 -6.67 -6.61 4.20
N ILE A 87 -5.53 -6.33 3.57
CA ILE A 87 -4.21 -6.80 4.03
C ILE A 87 -3.48 -5.66 4.75
N GLU A 88 -3.13 -5.88 6.01
CA GLU A 88 -2.30 -4.95 6.77
C GLU A 88 -0.86 -4.98 6.25
N LEU A 89 -0.37 -3.82 5.83
CA LEU A 89 1.00 -3.63 5.40
C LEU A 89 1.89 -3.37 6.62
N GLN A 90 3.07 -3.98 6.63
CA GLN A 90 4.00 -3.89 7.75
C GLN A 90 4.73 -2.54 7.75
N LEU A 91 4.07 -1.51 8.28
CA LEU A 91 4.63 -0.18 8.50
C LEU A 91 4.98 0.00 9.99
N ARG A 92 6.25 0.29 10.29
CA ARG A 92 6.66 0.56 11.68
C ARG A 92 6.19 1.96 12.09
N SER A 93 5.21 2.03 12.99
CA SER A 93 4.57 3.28 13.43
C SER A 93 5.52 4.33 13.99
N THR A 94 6.67 3.93 14.55
CA THR A 94 7.68 4.83 15.14
C THR A 94 8.67 5.41 14.12
N ARG A 95 8.69 4.91 12.88
CA ARG A 95 9.66 5.36 11.87
C ARG A 95 9.19 6.57 11.09
N PRO A 96 10.11 7.43 10.57
CA PRO A 96 9.74 8.60 9.77
C PRO A 96 8.75 8.34 8.64
N ALA A 97 8.80 7.16 8.00
CA ALA A 97 7.84 6.73 6.99
C ALA A 97 6.38 6.81 7.47
N ALA A 98 6.10 6.35 8.68
CA ALA A 98 4.75 6.41 9.26
C ALA A 98 4.28 7.85 9.51
N GLY A 99 5.17 8.72 10.01
CA GLY A 99 4.86 10.14 10.19
C GLY A 99 4.61 10.85 8.87
N LEU A 100 5.42 10.53 7.84
CA LEU A 100 5.25 11.07 6.49
C LEU A 100 3.91 10.63 5.87
N LEU A 101 3.52 9.36 6.01
CA LEU A 101 2.23 8.88 5.55
C LEU A 101 1.08 9.62 6.23
N ALA A 102 1.11 9.70 7.56
CA ALA A 102 0.10 10.39 8.35
C ALA A 102 -0.01 11.87 7.97
N LEU A 103 1.12 12.54 7.73
CA LEU A 103 1.16 13.92 7.27
C LEU A 103 0.51 14.07 5.89
N LEU A 104 0.88 13.20 4.94
CA LEU A 104 0.33 13.23 3.57
C LEU A 104 -1.18 13.01 3.57
N VAL A 105 -1.69 11.95 4.20
CA VAL A 105 -3.14 11.64 4.18
C VAL A 105 -3.97 12.72 4.87
N THR A 106 -3.43 13.34 5.93
CA THR A 106 -4.11 14.45 6.63
C THR A 106 -4.17 15.73 5.79
N HIS A 107 -3.24 15.91 4.85
CA HIS A 107 -3.16 17.10 3.99
C HIS A 107 -3.57 16.81 2.54
N GLY A 108 -4.54 15.90 2.34
CA GLY A 108 -5.09 15.63 0.99
C GLY A 108 -4.12 14.91 0.05
N GLY A 109 -3.18 14.16 0.61
CA GLY A 109 -2.22 13.33 -0.11
C GLY A 109 -1.01 14.09 -0.68
N ARG A 110 -0.83 15.38 -0.38
CA ARG A 110 0.27 16.18 -0.96
C ARG A 110 0.83 17.19 0.04
N VAL A 111 2.16 17.29 0.13
CA VAL A 111 2.84 18.32 0.94
C VAL A 111 4.13 18.79 0.25
N SER A 112 4.55 20.04 0.48
CA SER A 112 5.88 20.48 0.06
C SER A 112 6.97 19.77 0.87
N ARG A 113 8.17 19.66 0.28
CA ARG A 113 9.34 19.08 0.94
C ARG A 113 9.73 19.90 2.16
N GLU A 114 9.65 21.22 2.07
CA GLU A 114 9.95 22.15 3.16
C GLU A 114 8.99 21.88 4.33
N ARG A 115 7.67 21.81 4.05
CA ARG A 115 6.67 21.47 5.07
C ARG A 115 6.94 20.09 5.69
N ALA A 116 7.29 19.09 4.89
CA ALA A 116 7.61 17.77 5.42
C ALA A 116 8.88 17.78 6.30
N LEU A 117 9.90 18.54 5.92
CA LEU A 117 11.11 18.71 6.74
C LEU A 117 10.79 19.42 8.05
N ASP A 118 9.91 20.41 8.07
CA ASP A 118 9.58 21.14 9.29
C ASP A 118 8.62 20.35 10.19
N ALA A 119 7.68 19.63 9.59
CA ALA A 119 6.68 18.86 10.31
C ALA A 119 7.25 17.62 10.99
N LEU A 120 8.21 16.91 10.38
CA LEU A 120 8.64 15.59 10.83
C LEU A 120 9.85 15.63 11.77
N ASP A 121 9.83 14.78 12.79
CA ASP A 121 11.00 14.51 13.65
C ASP A 121 11.96 13.55 12.92
N LEU A 122 12.72 14.12 11.99
CA LEU A 122 13.68 13.41 11.16
C LEU A 122 15.04 13.29 11.86
N PRO A 123 15.70 12.12 11.83
CA PRO A 123 17.05 11.99 12.36
C PRO A 123 18.06 12.83 11.57
N GLY A 124 19.02 13.41 12.28
CA GLY A 124 20.12 14.18 11.70
C GLY A 124 20.13 15.65 12.12
N ARG A 125 21.31 16.17 12.45
CA ARG A 125 21.48 17.53 12.97
C ARG A 125 21.63 18.61 11.89
N THR A 126 21.95 18.22 10.66
CA THR A 126 22.18 19.15 9.54
C THR A 126 21.02 19.11 8.55
N PRO A 127 20.77 20.20 7.78
CA PRO A 127 19.75 20.21 6.74
C PRO A 127 19.91 19.07 5.72
N ASP A 128 21.14 18.74 5.33
CA ASP A 128 21.42 17.64 4.40
C ASP A 128 21.09 16.27 4.99
N ALA A 129 21.40 16.05 6.27
CA ALA A 129 21.06 14.81 6.95
C ALA A 129 19.54 14.61 7.04
N ARG A 130 18.79 15.68 7.36
CA ARG A 130 17.32 15.64 7.39
C ARG A 130 16.73 15.41 6.00
N ARG A 131 17.27 16.06 4.96
CA ARG A 131 16.89 15.78 3.56
C ARG A 131 17.11 14.32 3.18
N LYS A 132 18.24 13.74 3.59
CA LYS A 132 18.54 12.32 3.36
C LYS A 132 17.58 11.41 4.12
N ALA A 133 17.25 11.74 5.38
CA ALA A 133 16.28 11.00 6.17
C ALA A 133 14.87 11.05 5.57
N LEU A 134 14.45 12.21 5.05
CA LEU A 134 13.18 12.33 4.32
C LEU A 134 13.17 11.46 3.06
N SER A 135 14.24 11.49 2.26
CA SER A 135 14.36 10.61 1.09
C SER A 135 14.32 9.12 1.47
N ALA A 136 14.92 8.74 2.60
CA ALA A 136 14.86 7.37 3.12
C ALA A 136 13.44 7.00 3.56
N ALA A 137 12.70 7.91 4.21
CA ALA A 137 11.31 7.72 4.59
C ALA A 137 10.41 7.51 3.35
N VAL A 138 10.64 8.27 2.28
CA VAL A 138 9.96 8.08 0.99
C VAL A 138 10.27 6.71 0.39
N ALA A 139 11.53 6.28 0.42
CA ALA A 139 11.93 4.96 -0.07
C ALA A 139 11.27 3.84 0.74
N GLU A 140 11.27 3.93 2.08
CA GLU A 140 10.61 2.96 2.97
C GLU A 140 9.10 2.90 2.71
N LEU A 141 8.42 4.03 2.50
CA LEU A 141 7.01 4.03 2.11
C LEU A 141 6.77 3.33 0.78
N ARG A 142 7.63 3.57 -0.23
CA ARG A 142 7.53 2.90 -1.53
C ARG A 142 7.72 1.39 -1.43
N GLU A 143 8.65 0.95 -0.60
CA GLU A 143 8.87 -0.47 -0.32
C GLU A 143 7.66 -1.11 0.37
N VAL A 144 7.11 -0.46 1.40
CA VAL A 144 5.93 -0.96 2.13
C VAL A 144 4.71 -1.03 1.23
N LEU A 145 4.48 0.01 0.43
CA LEU A 145 3.36 0.07 -0.51
C LEU A 145 3.56 -0.91 -1.67
N GLY A 146 4.81 -1.19 -2.07
CA GLY A 146 5.14 -2.22 -3.04
C GLY A 146 5.20 -1.76 -4.49
N TRP A 147 5.14 -0.45 -4.76
CA TRP A 147 5.42 0.10 -6.09
C TRP A 147 6.18 1.45 -6.04
N PRO A 148 7.09 1.71 -7.00
CA PRO A 148 7.97 2.90 -6.96
C PRO A 148 7.23 4.23 -7.00
N ASP A 149 6.11 4.30 -7.71
CA ASP A 149 5.35 5.54 -7.91
C ASP A 149 4.27 5.76 -6.84
N SER A 150 4.22 4.92 -5.80
CA SER A 150 3.31 5.04 -4.66
C SER A 150 3.44 6.37 -3.91
N VAL A 151 4.64 6.94 -3.92
CA VAL A 151 4.94 8.30 -3.51
C VAL A 151 5.70 8.97 -4.65
N VAL A 152 5.16 10.06 -5.19
CA VAL A 152 5.77 10.84 -6.26
C VAL A 152 6.49 12.05 -5.66
N VAL A 153 7.71 12.32 -6.14
CA VAL A 153 8.48 13.51 -5.76
C VAL A 153 8.76 14.32 -7.00
N ARG A 154 8.06 15.45 -7.18
CA ARG A 154 8.22 16.33 -8.36
C ARG A 154 8.13 17.80 -7.94
N GLY A 155 9.03 18.63 -8.45
CA GLY A 155 9.01 20.08 -8.17
C GLY A 155 9.09 20.45 -6.69
N GLY A 156 9.75 19.63 -5.87
CA GLY A 156 9.80 19.86 -4.42
C GLY A 156 8.53 19.45 -3.65
N VAL A 157 7.55 18.84 -4.31
CA VAL A 157 6.33 18.33 -3.67
C VAL A 157 6.42 16.82 -3.52
N LEU A 158 5.98 16.33 -2.37
CA LEU A 158 5.74 14.92 -2.05
C LEU A 158 4.24 14.65 -2.22
N ALA A 159 3.87 13.66 -3.01
CA ALA A 159 2.48 13.30 -3.27
C ALA A 159 2.27 11.80 -3.18
N LEU A 160 1.15 11.35 -2.62
CA LEU A 160 0.69 9.97 -2.76
C LEU A 160 0.23 9.73 -4.21
N SER A 161 0.40 8.51 -4.70
CA SER A 161 -0.11 8.09 -6.00
C SER A 161 -1.64 8.22 -6.07
N GLU A 162 -2.15 8.63 -7.22
CA GLU A 162 -3.58 8.67 -7.51
C GLU A 162 -4.09 7.37 -8.16
N GLU A 163 -3.20 6.41 -8.42
CA GLU A 163 -3.60 5.12 -8.98
C GLU A 163 -4.53 4.32 -8.03
N PRO A 164 -4.25 4.22 -6.71
CA PRO A 164 -5.22 3.72 -5.77
C PRO A 164 -6.21 4.80 -5.31
N THR A 165 -7.41 4.36 -4.95
CA THR A 165 -8.35 5.16 -4.16
C THR A 165 -7.91 5.16 -2.69
N TRP A 166 -7.48 6.31 -2.20
CA TRP A 166 -7.23 6.53 -0.78
C TRP A 166 -8.56 6.77 -0.06
N LEU A 167 -8.91 5.87 0.86
CA LEU A 167 -10.07 6.06 1.72
C LEU A 167 -9.78 7.12 2.77
N GLU A 168 -10.84 7.73 3.30
CA GLU A 168 -10.72 8.70 4.38
C GLU A 168 -9.96 8.08 5.56
N PRO A 169 -8.90 8.75 6.08
CA PRO A 169 -8.14 8.20 7.18
C PRO A 169 -9.00 8.15 8.45
N GLU A 170 -8.86 7.06 9.20
CA GLU A 170 -9.54 6.90 10.47
C GLU A 170 -8.83 7.75 11.53
N TYR A 171 -9.55 8.73 12.08
CA TYR A 171 -9.09 9.58 13.18
C TYR A 171 -9.60 9.05 14.53
N PRO A 172 -8.93 9.37 15.64
CA PRO A 172 -9.49 9.08 16.96
C PRO A 172 -10.84 9.79 17.15
N GLY A 173 -11.73 9.16 17.90
CA GLY A 173 -13.01 9.76 18.26
C GLY A 173 -12.87 10.96 19.22
N PRO A 174 -13.94 11.74 19.41
CA PRO A 174 -13.93 12.91 20.30
C PRO A 174 -13.46 12.54 21.72
N GLY A 175 -12.59 13.37 22.30
CA GLY A 175 -12.02 13.16 23.64
C GLY A 175 -10.90 12.11 23.69
N ARG A 176 -10.44 11.63 22.52
CA ARG A 176 -9.33 10.66 22.36
C ARG A 176 -8.23 11.21 21.47
N GLU A 177 -8.11 12.54 21.40
CA GLU A 177 -7.14 13.23 20.56
C GLU A 177 -5.70 12.81 20.87
N ASP A 178 -5.42 12.46 22.14
CA ASP A 178 -4.14 11.92 22.60
C ASP A 178 -3.68 10.67 21.83
N LEU A 179 -4.62 9.88 21.31
CA LEU A 179 -4.32 8.69 20.51
C LEU A 179 -3.91 8.99 19.07
N PHE A 180 -4.05 10.23 18.60
CA PHE A 180 -3.72 10.57 17.21
C PHE A 180 -2.26 10.23 16.90
N CYS A 181 -1.99 9.28 16.00
CA CYS A 181 -0.64 8.79 15.70
C CYS A 181 0.16 8.39 16.96
N GLU A 182 -0.45 7.63 17.87
CA GLU A 182 0.15 7.18 19.14
C GLU A 182 1.58 6.65 18.96
N GLY A 183 2.46 7.04 19.89
CA GLY A 183 3.89 6.71 19.85
C GLY A 183 4.72 7.62 18.96
N ARG A 184 4.09 8.59 18.26
CA ARG A 184 4.78 9.64 17.50
C ARG A 184 4.78 10.98 18.23
N TYR A 185 5.85 11.73 17.97
CA TYR A 185 6.14 13.05 18.55
C TYR A 185 6.63 14.04 17.49
N ASP A 186 6.28 13.82 16.22
CA ASP A 186 6.56 14.83 15.19
C ASP A 186 5.87 16.16 15.57
N PRO A 187 6.52 17.32 15.37
CA PRO A 187 5.96 18.62 15.68
C PRO A 187 4.48 18.78 15.29
N TRP A 188 4.13 18.44 14.03
CA TRP A 188 2.76 18.58 13.53
C TRP A 188 1.74 17.67 14.23
N VAL A 189 2.17 16.51 14.73
CA VAL A 189 1.30 15.59 15.49
C VAL A 189 1.00 16.19 16.86
N VAL A 190 2.02 16.74 17.51
CA VAL A 190 1.87 17.40 18.81
C VAL A 190 0.96 18.62 18.71
N ASP A 191 1.14 19.43 17.65
CA ASP A 191 0.29 20.58 17.37
C ASP A 191 -1.16 20.13 17.13
N TRP A 192 -1.38 19.12 16.28
CA TRP A 192 -2.73 18.59 16.00
C TRP A 192 -3.45 18.13 17.27
N ARG A 193 -2.76 17.38 18.15
CA ARG A 193 -3.32 16.90 19.42
C ARG A 193 -3.70 18.07 20.33
N SER A 194 -2.86 19.08 20.38
CA SER A 194 -3.05 20.25 21.24
C SER A 194 -4.22 21.12 20.77
N GLU A 195 -4.31 21.38 19.47
CA GLU A 195 -5.39 22.18 18.87
C GLU A 195 -6.77 21.51 19.07
N ARG A 196 -6.84 20.18 18.90
CA ARG A 196 -8.08 19.42 19.01
C ARG A 196 -8.52 19.19 20.46
N ALA A 197 -7.57 19.07 21.40
CA ALA A 197 -7.88 18.94 22.82
C ALA A 197 -8.49 20.22 23.43
N VAL A 198 -8.23 21.39 22.84
CA VAL A 198 -8.79 22.68 23.31
C VAL A 198 -10.22 22.90 22.80
N LEU A 199 -10.64 22.18 21.75
CA LEU A 199 -11.93 22.35 21.10
C LEU A 199 -13.03 21.40 21.61
N ASN A 200 -12.69 20.49 22.54
CA ASN A 200 -13.61 19.58 23.22
C ASN A 200 -13.72 19.93 24.71
#